data_AF-A0A7L2NZQ0-F1
#
_entry.id   AF-A0A7L2NZQ0-F1
#
_cell.length_a   1.000
_cell.length_b   1.000
_cell.length_c   1.000
_cell.angle_alpha   90.00
_cell.angle_beta   90.00
_cell.angle_gamma   90.00
#
_symmetry.space_group_name_H-M   'P 1'
#
loop_
_entity.id
_entity.type
_entity.pdbx_description
1 polymer ?
#
loop_
_entity_poly.entity_id
_entity_poly.type
_entity_poly.pdbx_seq_one_letter_code
_entity_poly.pdbx_strand_id
1 'polypeptide(L)'
;ANEDCKKLPKSLPNQNPILVEMTEVFNCIGTVEYKYEATAAAFAALKGPSGISGVCFGCGKPVHLKKDCFAQKGVKSKGPDVCPWCHKGRHFTNQCCSKY
;
A
#
# COMPACT_ATOMS: atom_id res chain seq x y z
N ALA A 1 22.38 31.88 -10.38
CA ALA A 1 22.13 30.51 -10.90
C ALA A 1 20.83 29.99 -10.28
N ASN A 2 19.92 29.43 -11.09
CA ASN A 2 18.68 28.81 -10.61
C ASN A 2 19.00 27.67 -9.62
N GLU A 3 18.13 27.40 -8.64
CA GLU A 3 18.32 26.37 -7.62
C GLU A 3 18.48 24.97 -8.23
N ASP A 4 17.79 24.71 -9.35
CA ASP A 4 17.93 23.46 -10.12
C ASP A 4 19.34 23.28 -10.68
N CYS A 5 19.97 24.37 -11.14
CA CYS A 5 21.35 24.36 -11.62
C CYS A 5 22.35 24.03 -10.49
N LYS A 6 22.02 24.34 -9.23
CA LYS A 6 22.91 24.05 -8.09
C LYS A 6 22.83 22.59 -7.62
N LYS A 7 21.77 21.86 -7.97
CA LYS A 7 21.52 20.49 -7.48
C LYS A 7 22.19 19.41 -8.34
N LEU A 8 22.35 19.65 -9.64
CA LEU A 8 22.90 18.68 -10.60
C LEU A 8 24.36 18.25 -10.39
N PRO A 9 25.29 19.12 -9.95
CA PRO A 9 26.66 18.68 -9.66
C PRO A 9 26.73 17.56 -8.63
N LYS A 10 25.70 17.41 -7.78
CA LYS A 10 25.61 16.38 -6.74
C LYS A 10 25.02 15.05 -7.25
N SER A 11 24.46 15.06 -8.45
CA SER A 11 23.76 13.91 -9.07
C SER A 11 24.56 13.24 -10.18
N LEU A 12 25.71 13.82 -10.58
CA LEU A 12 26.57 13.24 -11.61
C LEU A 12 27.27 11.98 -11.08
N PRO A 13 27.34 10.91 -11.88
CA PRO A 13 27.96 9.65 -11.47
C PRO A 13 29.49 9.73 -11.33
N ASN A 14 30.12 10.79 -11.87
CA ASN A 14 31.57 10.99 -11.82
C ASN A 14 31.94 12.21 -10.95
N GLN A 15 32.87 12.03 -10.02
CA GLN A 15 33.35 13.10 -9.12
C GLN A 15 34.25 14.13 -9.84
N ASN A 16 34.64 13.90 -11.10
CA ASN A 16 35.33 14.86 -11.96
C ASN A 16 34.67 14.94 -13.36
N PRO A 17 33.50 15.58 -13.50
CA PRO A 17 32.85 15.74 -14.79
C PRO A 17 33.63 16.70 -15.68
N ILE A 18 33.78 16.36 -16.94
CA ILE A 18 34.39 17.25 -17.95
C ILE A 18 33.42 18.42 -18.17
N LEU A 19 33.94 19.65 -18.32
CA LEU A 19 33.16 20.88 -18.48
C LEU A 19 32.06 20.80 -19.57
N VAL A 20 32.31 20.00 -20.61
CA VAL A 20 31.37 19.73 -21.70
C VAL A 20 30.15 18.94 -21.21
N GLU A 21 30.38 17.89 -20.41
CA GLU A 21 29.33 17.03 -19.85
C GLU A 21 28.42 17.81 -18.88
N MET A 22 29.00 18.74 -18.11
CA MET A 22 28.21 19.66 -17.30
C MET A 22 27.29 20.53 -18.17
N THR A 23 27.83 21.09 -19.26
CA THR A 23 27.10 22.03 -20.13
C THR A 23 25.90 21.37 -20.82
N GLU A 24 26.04 20.11 -21.23
CA GLU A 24 24.95 19.33 -21.83
C GLU A 24 23.80 19.10 -20.84
N VAL A 25 24.12 18.75 -19.58
CA VAL A 25 23.11 18.57 -18.53
C VAL A 25 22.42 19.90 -18.17
N PHE A 26 23.15 21.02 -18.18
CA PHE A 26 22.57 22.34 -17.92
C PHE A 26 21.61 22.80 -19.01
N ASN A 27 21.85 22.44 -20.28
CA ASN A 27 20.99 22.83 -21.40
C ASN A 27 19.58 22.21 -21.33
N CYS A 28 19.43 21.07 -20.66
CA CYS A 28 18.13 20.43 -20.51
C CYS A 28 17.29 21.02 -19.35
N ILE A 29 17.87 21.87 -18.50
CA ILE A 29 17.14 22.44 -17.35
C ILE A 29 16.07 23.40 -17.84
N GLY A 30 14.85 23.20 -17.34
CA GLY A 30 13.71 24.04 -17.66
C GLY A 30 12.94 23.62 -18.91
N THR A 31 13.43 22.62 -19.66
CA THR A 31 12.63 21.94 -20.68
C THR A 31 11.44 21.25 -20.02
N VAL A 32 10.43 20.95 -20.83
CA VAL A 32 9.23 20.23 -20.38
C VAL A 32 9.61 18.83 -19.86
N GLU A 33 10.54 18.16 -20.53
CA GLU A 33 11.04 16.83 -20.17
C GLU A 33 11.70 16.83 -18.79
N TYR A 34 12.59 17.80 -18.52
CA TYR A 34 13.23 17.94 -17.21
C TYR A 34 12.20 18.11 -16.08
N LYS A 35 11.13 18.89 -16.31
CA LYS A 35 10.05 19.07 -15.32
C LYS A 35 9.27 17.77 -15.10
N TYR A 36 8.98 17.02 -16.15
CA TYR A 36 8.31 15.73 -16.04
C TYR A 36 9.16 14.70 -15.30
N GLU A 37 10.46 14.64 -15.59
CA GLU A 37 11.36 13.73 -14.90
C GLU A 37 11.51 14.10 -13.42
N ALA A 38 11.71 15.38 -13.11
CA ALA A 38 11.78 15.86 -11.73
C ALA A 38 10.51 15.56 -10.92
N THR A 39 9.34 15.74 -11.54
CA THR A 39 8.06 15.39 -10.90
C THR A 39 7.91 13.87 -10.73
N ALA A 40 8.24 13.06 -11.75
CA ALA A 40 8.22 11.60 -11.66
C ALA A 40 9.14 11.07 -10.55
N ALA A 41 10.36 11.62 -10.44
CA ALA A 41 11.30 11.28 -9.38
C ALA A 41 10.76 11.63 -7.98
N ALA A 42 10.12 12.79 -7.82
CA ALA A 42 9.48 13.16 -6.56
C ALA A 42 8.33 12.20 -6.19
N PHE A 43 7.50 11.81 -7.16
CA PHE A 43 6.46 10.80 -6.93
C PHE A 43 7.03 9.41 -6.60
N ALA A 44 8.14 9.03 -7.23
CA ALA A 44 8.83 7.78 -6.92
C ALA A 44 9.41 7.80 -5.50
N ALA A 45 9.96 8.93 -5.05
CA ALA A 45 10.46 9.08 -3.68
C ALA A 45 9.33 9.06 -2.63
N LEU A 46 8.13 9.54 -2.98
CA LEU A 46 6.94 9.44 -2.12
C LEU A 46 6.32 8.03 -2.11
N LYS A 47 6.56 7.23 -3.16
CA LYS A 47 6.26 5.81 -3.15
C LYS A 47 7.25 5.12 -2.22
N GLY A 48 6.93 5.14 -0.92
CA GLY A 48 7.41 4.13 0.03
C GLY A 48 7.18 2.72 -0.53
N PRO A 49 7.89 1.69 -0.03
CA PRO A 49 8.03 0.39 -0.69
C PRO A 49 6.70 -0.09 -1.28
N SER A 50 6.63 -0.03 -2.61
CA SER A 50 5.47 -0.46 -3.39
C SER A 50 5.39 -1.97 -3.29
N GLY A 51 4.71 -2.42 -2.25
CA GLY A 51 4.58 -3.82 -1.91
C GLY A 51 4.31 -4.01 -0.43
N ILE A 52 3.03 -3.94 -0.04
CA ILE A 52 2.56 -4.64 1.16
C ILE A 52 3.21 -4.14 2.48
N SER A 53 3.35 -2.82 2.66
CA SER A 53 3.75 -2.24 3.96
C SER A 53 2.61 -2.15 4.98
N GLY A 54 1.43 -2.68 4.64
CA GLY A 54 0.29 -2.80 5.55
C GLY A 54 0.17 -4.22 6.06
N VAL A 55 0.28 -4.41 7.37
CA VAL A 55 -0.20 -5.64 8.02
C VAL A 55 -1.71 -5.75 7.81
N CYS A 56 -2.22 -6.96 7.66
CA CYS A 56 -3.65 -7.20 7.59
C CYS A 56 -4.34 -6.68 8.84
N PHE A 57 -5.24 -5.69 8.72
CA PHE A 57 -6.02 -5.16 9.84
C PHE A 57 -6.94 -6.20 10.53
N GLY A 58 -7.06 -7.41 9.96
CA GLY A 58 -7.82 -8.51 10.55
C GLY A 58 -6.98 -9.48 11.37
N CYS A 59 -5.71 -9.72 11.02
CA CYS A 59 -4.87 -10.77 11.64
C CYS A 59 -3.43 -10.35 11.92
N GLY A 60 -3.03 -9.12 11.59
CA GLY A 60 -1.69 -8.57 11.82
C GLY A 60 -0.58 -9.14 10.93
N LYS A 61 -0.89 -10.07 10.01
CA LYS A 61 0.11 -10.65 9.11
C LYS A 61 0.30 -9.78 7.86
N PRO A 62 1.53 -9.60 7.36
CA PRO A 62 1.76 -9.00 6.05
C PRO A 62 1.22 -9.95 4.95
N VAL A 63 1.37 -9.56 3.69
CA VAL A 63 0.98 -10.30 2.46
C VAL A 63 -0.44 -10.01 1.94
N HIS A 64 -1.39 -9.62 2.79
CA HIS A 64 -2.78 -9.46 2.36
C HIS A 64 -3.54 -8.36 3.10
N LEU A 65 -4.61 -7.86 2.50
CA LEU A 65 -5.55 -6.93 3.12
C LEU A 65 -6.64 -7.69 3.89
N LYS A 66 -7.37 -7.01 4.77
CA LYS A 66 -8.48 -7.59 5.57
C LYS A 66 -9.50 -8.35 4.71
N LYS A 67 -9.79 -7.86 3.49
CA LYS A 67 -10.74 -8.47 2.55
C LYS A 67 -10.30 -9.86 2.06
N ASP A 68 -9.00 -10.08 1.96
CA ASP A 68 -8.39 -11.32 1.47
C ASP A 68 -7.90 -12.21 2.63
N CYS A 69 -8.27 -11.87 3.87
CA CYS A 69 -7.85 -12.60 5.04
C CYS A 69 -8.59 -13.93 5.17
N PHE A 70 -7.89 -15.03 4.89
CA PHE A 70 -8.42 -16.39 5.05
C PHE A 70 -8.77 -16.72 6.52
N ALA A 71 -8.10 -16.10 7.50
CA ALA A 71 -8.37 -16.35 8.92
C ALA A 71 -9.76 -15.85 9.36
N GLN A 72 -10.29 -14.78 8.76
CA GLN A 72 -11.61 -14.25 9.13
C GLN A 72 -12.78 -14.95 8.44
N LYS A 73 -12.54 -15.74 7.38
CA LYS A 73 -13.60 -16.52 6.72
C LYS A 73 -14.16 -17.65 7.60
N GLY A 74 -13.50 -17.97 8.72
CA GLY A 74 -13.92 -19.03 9.65
C GLY A 74 -14.89 -18.62 10.76
N VAL A 75 -15.07 -17.32 11.05
CA VAL A 75 -15.88 -16.85 12.20
C VAL A 75 -17.25 -16.35 11.73
N LYS A 76 -17.99 -17.20 11.00
CA LYS A 76 -19.44 -17.12 11.05
C LYS A 76 -19.88 -18.27 11.91
N SER A 77 -20.32 -17.97 13.14
CA SER A 77 -21.05 -18.93 13.96
C SER A 77 -22.15 -19.52 13.09
N LYS A 78 -21.97 -20.78 12.66
CA LYS A 78 -22.87 -21.43 11.70
C LYS A 78 -24.25 -21.72 12.30
N GLY A 79 -24.49 -21.34 13.55
CA GLY A 79 -25.72 -21.63 14.28
C GLY A 79 -26.33 -20.38 14.91
N PRO A 80 -27.63 -20.43 15.22
CA PRO A 80 -28.32 -19.35 15.91
C PRO A 80 -27.75 -19.15 17.32
N ASP A 81 -27.67 -17.88 17.75
CA ASP A 81 -27.18 -17.51 19.09
C ASP A 81 -28.13 -17.95 20.21
N VAL A 82 -29.42 -18.04 19.91
CA VAL A 82 -30.47 -18.65 20.73
C VAL A 82 -31.48 -19.30 19.80
N CYS A 83 -32.08 -20.43 20.21
CA CYS A 83 -33.16 -21.05 19.44
C CYS A 83 -34.30 -20.03 19.19
N PRO A 84 -34.66 -19.75 17.92
CA PRO A 84 -35.66 -18.74 17.59
C PRO A 84 -37.09 -19.16 17.98
N TRP A 85 -37.29 -20.39 18.44
CA TRP A 85 -38.61 -20.94 18.74
C TRP A 85 -38.86 -21.06 20.25
N CYS A 86 -37.99 -21.73 21.00
CA CYS A 86 -38.16 -21.86 22.45
C CYS A 86 -37.42 -20.77 23.26
N HIS A 87 -36.59 -19.96 22.61
CA HIS A 87 -35.74 -18.95 23.23
C HIS A 87 -34.84 -19.47 24.36
N LYS A 88 -34.61 -20.79 24.42
CA LYS A 88 -33.78 -21.47 25.42
C LYS A 88 -32.59 -22.15 24.76
N GLY A 89 -31.38 -21.73 25.12
CA GLY A 89 -30.15 -22.37 24.68
C GLY A 89 -29.86 -22.23 23.17
N ARG A 90 -28.76 -22.86 22.74
CA ARG A 90 -28.25 -22.81 21.36
C ARG A 90 -28.52 -24.10 20.60
N HIS A 91 -29.57 -24.09 19.79
CA HIS A 91 -29.91 -25.17 18.88
C HIS A 91 -30.74 -24.66 17.70
N PHE A 92 -30.76 -25.41 16.61
CA PHE A 92 -31.64 -25.16 15.48
C PHE A 92 -33.07 -25.59 15.79
N THR A 93 -34.06 -24.98 15.15
CA THR A 93 -35.49 -25.27 15.36
C THR A 93 -35.84 -26.75 15.21
N ASN A 94 -35.14 -27.50 14.34
CA ASN A 94 -35.35 -28.93 14.15
C ASN A 94 -34.84 -29.81 15.31
N GLN A 95 -33.97 -29.27 16.17
CA GLN A 95 -33.43 -29.93 17.37
C GLN A 95 -34.13 -29.44 18.65
N CYS A 96 -35.20 -28.66 18.53
CA CYS A 96 -35.88 -28.10 19.68
C CYS A 96 -36.79 -29.15 20.35
N CYS A 97 -36.40 -29.58 21.55
CA CYS A 97 -37.18 -30.54 22.35
C CYS A 97 -38.51 -29.96 22.86
N SER A 98 -38.63 -28.63 22.94
CA SER A 98 -39.90 -28.00 23.36
C SER A 98 -41.00 -28.11 22.29
N LYS A 99 -40.68 -28.62 21.09
CA LYS A 99 -41.64 -28.82 19.98
C LYS A 99 -42.69 -29.90 20.28
N TYR A 100 -42.41 -30.75 21.27
CA TYR A 100 -43.28 -31.80 21.78
C TYR A 100 -43.70 -31.48 23.21
#